data_AF-A0AAT9M5J1-F1
#
_entry.id   AF-A0AAT9M5J1-F1
#
_cell.length_a   1.000
_cell.length_b   1.000
_cell.length_c   1.000
_cell.angle_alpha   90.00
_cell.angle_beta   90.00
_cell.angle_gamma   90.00
#
_symmetry.space_group_name_H-M   'P 1'
#
loop_
_entity.id
_entity.type
_entity.pdbx_description
1 polymer ?
#
loop_
_entity_poly.entity_id
_entity_poly.type
_entity_poly.pdbx_seq_one_letter_code
_entity_poly.pdbx_strand_id
1 'polypeptide(L)'
;MSEWLPVRWPDDDEAAVALEDWLDEGVGDFTGLDLRGADLTGAPLSGAVLLGADLRDVVLRKAELDDAQLTGADLRGADLAEAQLADANLDDANLAEASLQGANLTRATAIGAVFTGTNLRGANLTAAMLDDVDLSTADVTDAVLDGAFLPRRARRIEVYADAPTRDDNGRLVHGGELFTGELVRENGDRLLSLETYQDGVRRSARTWYDSGILRSDGTKRWHPNGMPAENGDGCWDERGRPTTRVDRTRTTQENGVTSVAGTPFTGQLTEGDTVTSYRDGVPDGPWWSPNAEGRHEQGVRVGEWRRWHANGRVKELTVHDQTGAVTRIQRWDDAGFLLDEREAPADEPPLPRIDLQVSTVEWDDGARLRHDGHAFTGEAVIHGYSGEVTSLVTYRYGLEDGPRREWYEDGTPKSELTVRRGVITGPARDWHPDGRLARERIFDERGNLAAERHFP
;
A
#
# COMPACT_ATOMS: atom_id res chain seq x y z
N MET A 1 -10.77 -41.00 -4.25
CA MET A 1 -9.36 -41.25 -4.65
C MET A 1 -8.90 -40.11 -5.56
N SER A 2 -8.64 -38.96 -4.96
CA SER A 2 -8.22 -37.71 -5.61
C SER A 2 -6.73 -37.77 -5.93
N GLU A 3 -6.40 -37.80 -7.23
CA GLU A 3 -5.04 -37.93 -7.79
C GLU A 3 -4.20 -36.62 -7.76
N TRP A 4 -4.62 -35.59 -7.01
CA TRP A 4 -4.18 -34.22 -7.29
C TRP A 4 -3.32 -33.51 -6.23
N LEU A 5 -3.01 -34.13 -5.10
CA LEU A 5 -2.09 -33.51 -4.14
C LEU A 5 -1.20 -34.58 -3.48
N PRO A 6 0.10 -34.30 -3.24
CA PRO A 6 0.95 -35.15 -2.43
C PRO A 6 0.60 -34.95 -0.95
N VAL A 7 -0.66 -35.17 -0.57
CA VAL A 7 -1.09 -35.05 0.83
C VAL A 7 -0.61 -36.27 1.58
N ARG A 8 0.20 -36.04 2.60
CA ARG A 8 0.53 -37.07 3.57
C ARG A 8 -0.40 -36.88 4.76
N TRP A 9 -1.36 -37.79 4.84
CA TRP A 9 -2.41 -37.80 5.85
C TRP A 9 -1.83 -37.79 7.27
N PRO A 10 -2.44 -37.03 8.19
CA PRO A 10 -2.14 -37.17 9.62
C PRO A 10 -2.36 -38.62 10.06
N ASP A 11 -1.64 -39.06 11.10
CA ASP A 11 -1.90 -40.37 11.72
C ASP A 11 -3.26 -40.39 12.48
N ASP A 12 -3.96 -39.26 12.54
CA ASP A 12 -5.25 -39.08 13.20
C ASP A 12 -6.41 -39.30 12.22
N ASP A 13 -7.28 -40.27 12.54
CA ASP A 13 -8.42 -40.66 11.71
C ASP A 13 -9.46 -39.53 11.56
N GLU A 14 -9.65 -38.65 12.56
CA GLU A 14 -10.61 -37.55 12.48
C GLU A 14 -10.11 -36.45 11.53
N ALA A 15 -8.81 -36.14 11.59
CA ALA A 15 -8.18 -35.18 10.70
C ALA A 15 -8.16 -35.66 9.24
N ALA A 16 -8.01 -36.96 9.01
CA ALA A 16 -8.12 -37.54 7.69
C ALA A 16 -9.55 -37.46 7.13
N VAL A 17 -10.57 -37.77 7.94
CA VAL A 17 -11.96 -37.65 7.49
C VAL A 17 -12.31 -36.19 7.17
N ALA A 18 -11.91 -35.23 8.01
CA ALA A 18 -12.17 -33.81 7.76
C ALA A 18 -11.53 -33.30 6.47
N LEU A 19 -10.33 -33.79 6.11
CA LEU A 19 -9.68 -33.41 4.86
C LEU A 19 -10.35 -34.05 3.64
N GLU A 20 -10.84 -35.29 3.74
CA GLU A 20 -11.64 -35.92 2.68
C GLU A 20 -12.96 -35.15 2.48
N ASP A 21 -13.66 -34.82 3.56
CA ASP A 21 -14.89 -34.01 3.54
C ASP A 21 -14.64 -32.61 2.94
N TRP A 22 -13.50 -31.98 3.23
CA TRP A 22 -13.13 -30.71 2.60
C TRP A 22 -12.93 -30.83 1.10
N LEU A 23 -12.22 -31.87 0.64
CA LEU A 23 -11.95 -32.08 -0.78
C LEU A 23 -13.23 -32.42 -1.57
N ASP A 24 -14.18 -33.10 -0.93
CA ASP A 24 -15.42 -33.55 -1.58
C ASP A 24 -16.56 -32.52 -1.46
N GLU A 25 -16.69 -31.82 -0.32
CA GLU A 25 -17.83 -30.96 0.00
C GLU A 25 -17.49 -29.47 0.15
N GLY A 26 -16.21 -29.10 0.23
CA GLY A 26 -15.78 -27.71 0.41
C GLY A 26 -16.17 -27.12 1.77
N VAL A 27 -16.42 -27.96 2.77
CA VAL A 27 -16.68 -27.58 4.17
C VAL A 27 -15.52 -28.06 5.04
N GLY A 28 -14.68 -27.14 5.49
CA GLY A 28 -13.34 -27.45 6.02
C GLY A 28 -13.23 -27.03 7.47
N ASP A 29 -14.00 -27.70 8.33
CA ASP A 29 -13.89 -27.51 9.77
C ASP A 29 -12.85 -28.45 10.35
N PHE A 30 -11.69 -27.88 10.63
CA PHE A 30 -10.54 -28.52 11.26
C PHE A 30 -10.35 -28.05 12.71
N THR A 31 -11.39 -27.48 13.33
CA THR A 31 -11.33 -26.91 14.68
C THR A 31 -10.78 -27.93 15.69
N GLY A 32 -9.65 -27.60 16.32
CA GLY A 32 -9.02 -28.41 17.36
C GLY A 32 -8.42 -29.75 16.90
N LEU A 33 -8.36 -30.01 15.59
CA LEU A 33 -7.82 -31.27 15.06
C LEU A 33 -6.29 -31.32 15.16
N ASP A 34 -5.76 -32.55 15.23
CA ASP A 34 -4.33 -32.84 15.20
C ASP A 34 -3.84 -33.06 13.76
N LEU A 35 -3.14 -32.06 13.23
CA LEU A 35 -2.59 -32.03 11.88
C LEU A 35 -1.04 -32.03 11.89
N ARG A 36 -0.44 -32.45 13.01
CA ARG A 36 1.01 -32.35 13.21
C ARG A 36 1.79 -33.15 12.18
N GLY A 37 2.80 -32.50 11.60
CA GLY A 37 3.67 -33.12 10.60
C GLY A 37 2.98 -33.54 9.30
N ALA A 38 1.70 -33.18 9.11
CA ALA A 38 0.99 -33.48 7.88
C ALA A 38 1.62 -32.71 6.70
N ASP A 39 1.60 -33.32 5.52
CA ASP A 39 2.03 -32.64 4.29
C ASP A 39 0.79 -32.15 3.56
N LEU A 40 0.59 -30.84 3.57
CA LEU A 40 -0.51 -30.09 2.96
C LEU A 40 0.05 -29.11 1.91
N THR A 41 1.18 -29.44 1.30
CA THR A 41 1.81 -28.63 0.25
C THR A 41 0.82 -28.35 -0.88
N GLY A 42 0.57 -27.07 -1.16
CA GLY A 42 -0.35 -26.62 -2.20
C GLY A 42 -1.82 -26.92 -1.93
N ALA A 43 -2.20 -27.25 -0.69
CA ALA A 43 -3.57 -27.55 -0.36
C ALA A 43 -4.48 -26.31 -0.55
N PRO A 44 -5.66 -26.47 -1.19
CA PRO A 44 -6.61 -25.38 -1.39
C PRO A 44 -7.47 -25.21 -0.14
N LEU A 45 -6.95 -24.55 0.89
CA LEU A 45 -7.57 -24.37 2.22
C LEU A 45 -8.16 -22.96 2.43
N SER A 46 -8.46 -22.22 1.35
CA SER A 46 -9.02 -20.88 1.46
C SER A 46 -10.36 -20.90 2.20
N GLY A 47 -10.50 -20.05 3.21
CA GLY A 47 -11.68 -20.00 4.07
C GLY A 47 -11.82 -21.17 5.07
N ALA A 48 -10.82 -22.07 5.17
CA ALA A 48 -10.86 -23.18 6.11
C ALA A 48 -10.91 -22.69 7.58
N VAL A 49 -11.60 -23.45 8.43
CA VAL A 49 -11.74 -23.16 9.86
C VAL A 49 -10.78 -24.05 10.63
N LEU A 50 -9.68 -23.47 11.12
CA LEU A 50 -8.56 -24.15 11.80
C LEU A 50 -8.41 -23.66 13.25
N LEU A 51 -9.53 -23.27 13.87
CA LEU A 51 -9.57 -22.66 15.20
C LEU A 51 -8.94 -23.60 16.24
N GLY A 52 -7.85 -23.16 16.88
CA GLY A 52 -7.15 -23.95 17.89
C GLY A 52 -6.57 -25.29 17.40
N ALA A 53 -6.44 -25.51 16.09
CA ALA A 53 -5.87 -26.73 15.54
C ALA A 53 -4.38 -26.89 15.90
N ASP A 54 -3.93 -28.13 16.04
CA ASP A 54 -2.52 -28.44 16.29
C ASP A 54 -1.81 -28.69 14.94
N LEU A 55 -1.13 -27.65 14.45
CA LEU A 55 -0.46 -27.59 13.15
C LEU A 55 1.07 -27.64 13.31
N ARG A 56 1.58 -28.19 14.41
CA ARG A 56 3.03 -28.22 14.65
C ARG A 56 3.75 -29.04 13.59
N ASP A 57 4.87 -28.51 13.11
CA ASP A 57 5.70 -29.13 12.07
C ASP A 57 4.95 -29.46 10.76
N VAL A 58 3.75 -28.90 10.54
CA VAL A 58 2.97 -29.12 9.31
C VAL A 58 3.68 -28.49 8.10
N VAL A 59 3.57 -29.11 6.94
CA VAL A 59 4.08 -28.55 5.67
C VAL A 59 2.93 -27.94 4.88
N LEU A 60 2.87 -26.61 4.83
CA LEU A 60 1.86 -25.80 4.12
C LEU A 60 2.48 -24.97 3.00
N ARG A 61 3.60 -25.44 2.43
CA ARG A 61 4.30 -24.73 1.36
C ARG A 61 3.34 -24.46 0.20
N LYS A 62 3.25 -23.21 -0.24
CA LYS A 62 2.36 -22.78 -1.34
C LYS A 62 0.87 -23.13 -1.14
N ALA A 63 0.44 -23.45 0.09
CA ALA A 63 -0.96 -23.67 0.37
C ALA A 63 -1.75 -22.37 0.15
N GLU A 64 -3.00 -22.51 -0.30
CA GLU A 64 -3.95 -21.41 -0.40
C GLU A 64 -4.73 -21.37 0.91
N LEU A 65 -4.49 -20.35 1.74
CA LEU A 65 -5.09 -20.14 3.07
C LEU A 65 -5.72 -18.73 3.14
N ASP A 66 -6.05 -18.14 2.00
CA ASP A 66 -6.73 -16.85 1.95
C ASP A 66 -8.05 -16.94 2.71
N ASP A 67 -8.38 -15.93 3.51
CA ASP A 67 -9.56 -15.89 4.40
C ASP A 67 -9.64 -17.01 5.47
N ALA A 68 -8.59 -17.81 5.67
CA ALA A 68 -8.61 -18.91 6.65
C ALA A 68 -8.69 -18.41 8.11
N GLN A 69 -9.38 -19.17 8.96
CA GLN A 69 -9.55 -18.87 10.39
C GLN A 69 -8.61 -19.72 11.24
N LEU A 70 -7.47 -19.18 11.62
CA LEU A 70 -6.39 -19.83 12.37
C LEU A 70 -6.27 -19.32 13.81
N THR A 71 -7.32 -18.68 14.35
CA THR A 71 -7.29 -18.10 15.70
C THR A 71 -6.91 -19.16 16.74
N GLY A 72 -5.86 -18.89 17.52
CA GLY A 72 -5.35 -19.77 18.57
C GLY A 72 -4.67 -21.06 18.08
N ALA A 73 -4.45 -21.23 16.77
CA ALA A 73 -3.80 -22.43 16.22
C ALA A 73 -2.31 -22.52 16.64
N ASP A 74 -1.81 -23.75 16.80
CA ASP A 74 -0.41 -24.01 17.13
C ASP A 74 0.41 -24.37 15.88
N LEU A 75 1.10 -23.39 15.31
CA LEU A 75 1.89 -23.49 14.08
C LEU A 75 3.39 -23.58 14.36
N ARG A 76 3.80 -24.02 15.56
CA ARG A 76 5.23 -24.08 15.89
C ARG A 76 6.00 -25.00 14.94
N GLY A 77 7.10 -24.50 14.39
CA GLY A 77 7.93 -25.23 13.42
C GLY A 77 7.26 -25.47 12.05
N ALA A 78 6.06 -24.94 11.81
CA ALA A 78 5.34 -25.12 10.56
C ALA A 78 6.07 -24.47 9.37
N ASP A 79 5.92 -25.05 8.19
CA ASP A 79 6.53 -24.59 6.95
C ASP A 79 5.48 -24.01 6.00
N LEU A 80 5.27 -22.70 6.08
CA LEU A 80 4.34 -21.91 5.27
C LEU A 80 5.05 -21.12 4.16
N ALA A 81 6.20 -21.60 3.68
CA ALA A 81 6.94 -20.87 2.64
C ALA A 81 6.07 -20.70 1.37
N GLU A 82 6.01 -19.46 0.86
CA GLU A 82 5.20 -19.06 -0.30
C GLU A 82 3.68 -19.30 -0.15
N ALA A 83 3.17 -19.56 1.05
CA ALA A 83 1.73 -19.72 1.30
C ALA A 83 0.96 -18.41 1.05
N GLN A 84 -0.28 -18.52 0.59
CA GLN A 84 -1.21 -17.40 0.45
C GLN A 84 -2.08 -17.31 1.69
N LEU A 85 -1.98 -16.23 2.45
CA LEU A 85 -2.66 -15.98 3.73
C LEU A 85 -3.33 -14.60 3.70
N ALA A 86 -3.73 -14.11 2.52
CA ALA A 86 -4.37 -12.80 2.44
C ALA A 86 -5.69 -12.83 3.22
N ASP A 87 -5.94 -11.79 4.01
CA ASP A 87 -7.12 -11.66 4.86
C ASP A 87 -7.32 -12.81 5.91
N ALA A 88 -6.32 -13.67 6.12
CA ALA A 88 -6.38 -14.73 7.12
C ALA A 88 -6.37 -14.18 8.56
N ASN A 89 -7.04 -14.88 9.47
CA ASN A 89 -7.07 -14.54 10.90
C ASN A 89 -6.15 -15.48 11.70
N LEU A 90 -5.00 -14.98 12.13
CA LEU A 90 -3.98 -15.64 12.96
C LEU A 90 -3.97 -15.11 14.40
N ASP A 91 -5.04 -14.47 14.87
CA ASP A 91 -5.08 -13.90 16.22
C ASP A 91 -4.79 -14.99 17.28
N ASP A 92 -3.98 -14.67 18.28
CA ASP A 92 -3.51 -15.59 19.33
C ASP A 92 -2.80 -16.87 18.84
N ALA A 93 -2.47 -16.99 17.54
CA ALA A 93 -1.78 -18.15 17.00
C ALA A 93 -0.31 -18.22 17.43
N ASN A 94 0.25 -19.43 17.51
CA ASN A 94 1.65 -19.65 17.86
C ASN A 94 2.50 -20.00 16.63
N LEU A 95 3.23 -19.02 16.10
CA LEU A 95 4.10 -19.15 14.91
C LEU A 95 5.59 -19.31 15.29
N ALA A 96 5.90 -19.69 16.53
CA ALA A 96 7.29 -19.77 16.96
C ALA A 96 8.08 -20.78 16.11
N GLU A 97 9.26 -20.36 15.64
CA GLU A 97 10.14 -21.14 14.75
C GLU A 97 9.52 -21.52 13.38
N ALA A 98 8.33 -20.99 13.04
CA ALA A 98 7.70 -21.24 11.74
C ALA A 98 8.44 -20.52 10.60
N SER A 99 8.31 -21.06 9.39
CA SER A 99 8.85 -20.47 8.16
C SER A 99 7.73 -19.88 7.31
N LEU A 100 7.68 -18.55 7.21
CA LEU A 100 6.77 -17.78 6.33
C LEU A 100 7.55 -17.09 5.20
N GLN A 101 8.67 -17.69 4.77
CA GLN A 101 9.50 -17.11 3.71
C GLN A 101 8.67 -16.89 2.44
N GLY A 102 8.62 -15.65 1.95
CA GLY A 102 7.86 -15.28 0.76
C GLY A 102 6.34 -15.44 0.87
N ALA A 103 5.81 -15.67 2.07
CA ALA A 103 4.37 -15.83 2.27
C ALA A 103 3.64 -14.49 2.08
N ASN A 104 2.38 -14.55 1.64
CA ASN A 104 1.52 -13.38 1.45
C ASN A 104 0.53 -13.24 2.61
N LEU A 105 0.80 -12.37 3.58
CA LEU A 105 -0.06 -12.03 4.71
C LEU A 105 -0.77 -10.68 4.53
N THR A 106 -1.04 -10.28 3.28
CA THR A 106 -1.68 -8.99 3.01
C THR A 106 -3.03 -8.91 3.72
N ARG A 107 -3.25 -7.87 4.54
CA ARG A 107 -4.46 -7.64 5.37
C ARG A 107 -4.78 -8.74 6.40
N ALA A 108 -3.85 -9.66 6.67
CA ALA A 108 -4.04 -10.66 7.71
C ALA A 108 -4.10 -10.01 9.11
N THR A 109 -4.82 -10.64 10.05
CA THR A 109 -4.76 -10.28 11.48
C THR A 109 -3.89 -11.28 12.21
N ALA A 110 -3.04 -10.83 13.14
CA ALA A 110 -2.25 -11.71 14.00
C ALA A 110 -2.08 -11.06 15.39
N ILE A 111 -3.17 -10.53 15.92
CA ILE A 111 -3.19 -9.83 17.22
C ILE A 111 -2.87 -10.84 18.32
N GLY A 112 -1.88 -10.54 19.16
CA GLY A 112 -1.45 -11.45 20.24
C GLY A 112 -0.70 -12.69 19.79
N ALA A 113 -0.42 -12.84 18.49
CA ALA A 113 0.28 -14.00 17.95
C ALA A 113 1.77 -14.03 18.35
N VAL A 114 2.33 -15.23 18.43
CA VAL A 114 3.73 -15.45 18.85
C VAL A 114 4.64 -15.65 17.64
N PHE A 115 5.57 -14.71 17.40
CA PHE A 115 6.52 -14.77 16.26
C PHE A 115 7.97 -15.05 16.68
N THR A 116 8.18 -15.72 17.82
CA THR A 116 9.54 -15.97 18.34
C THR A 116 10.34 -16.85 17.38
N GLY A 117 11.45 -16.34 16.84
CA GLY A 117 12.31 -17.08 15.91
C GLY A 117 11.68 -17.36 14.54
N THR A 118 10.56 -16.71 14.20
CA THR A 118 9.86 -16.91 12.93
C THR A 118 10.66 -16.35 11.75
N ASN A 119 10.71 -17.08 10.63
CA ASN A 119 11.35 -16.60 9.40
C ASN A 119 10.32 -15.91 8.49
N LEU A 120 10.36 -14.58 8.43
CA LEU A 120 9.49 -13.74 7.61
C LEU A 120 10.19 -13.18 6.36
N ARG A 121 11.30 -13.81 5.92
CA ARG A 121 12.11 -13.26 4.83
C ARG A 121 11.30 -13.12 3.54
N GLY A 122 11.26 -11.91 2.98
CA GLY A 122 10.50 -11.62 1.76
C GLY A 122 8.98 -11.75 1.90
N ALA A 123 8.45 -11.91 3.12
CA ALA A 123 7.01 -12.01 3.35
C ALA A 123 6.32 -10.67 3.09
N ASN A 124 5.10 -10.71 2.58
CA ASN A 124 4.29 -9.52 2.38
C ASN A 124 3.26 -9.37 3.51
N LEU A 125 3.49 -8.42 4.41
CA LEU A 125 2.62 -8.07 5.55
C LEU A 125 1.88 -6.74 5.31
N THR A 126 1.68 -6.36 4.05
CA THR A 126 1.01 -5.09 3.72
C THR A 126 -0.36 -5.03 4.39
N ALA A 127 -0.61 -3.96 5.15
CA ALA A 127 -1.85 -3.73 5.90
C ALA A 127 -2.22 -4.83 6.92
N ALA A 128 -1.26 -5.65 7.35
CA ALA A 128 -1.50 -6.66 8.40
C ALA A 128 -1.68 -6.00 9.79
N MET A 129 -2.52 -6.59 10.64
CA MET A 129 -2.72 -6.15 12.04
C MET A 129 -1.88 -6.99 12.99
N LEU A 130 -0.85 -6.40 13.60
CA LEU A 130 0.16 -7.08 14.41
C LEU A 130 0.20 -6.52 15.84
N ASP A 131 -0.97 -6.29 16.44
CA ASP A 131 -1.10 -5.73 17.79
C ASP A 131 -0.58 -6.71 18.84
N ASP A 132 0.20 -6.22 19.81
CA ASP A 132 0.75 -7.02 20.90
C ASP A 132 1.70 -8.16 20.43
N VAL A 133 2.34 -7.99 19.27
CA VAL A 133 3.29 -8.97 18.71
C VAL A 133 4.75 -8.57 19.00
N ASP A 134 5.56 -9.54 19.44
CA ASP A 134 7.03 -9.40 19.54
C ASP A 134 7.73 -9.99 18.31
N LEU A 135 8.29 -9.11 17.48
CA LEU A 135 9.10 -9.48 16.29
C LEU A 135 10.61 -9.41 16.55
N SER A 136 11.08 -9.19 17.78
CA SER A 136 12.50 -8.91 18.09
C SER A 136 13.46 -10.04 17.69
N THR A 137 12.96 -11.27 17.64
CA THR A 137 13.72 -12.48 17.25
C THR A 137 13.31 -13.02 15.88
N ALA A 138 12.32 -12.40 15.23
CA ALA A 138 11.88 -12.79 13.90
C ALA A 138 12.84 -12.26 12.83
N ASP A 139 13.02 -13.03 11.77
CA ASP A 139 13.82 -12.61 10.63
C ASP A 139 12.94 -11.91 9.58
N VAL A 140 12.92 -10.58 9.65
CA VAL A 140 12.13 -9.72 8.76
C VAL A 140 12.92 -9.20 7.56
N THR A 141 14.03 -9.86 7.18
CA THR A 141 14.84 -9.41 6.04
C THR A 141 14.00 -9.36 4.75
N ASP A 142 13.99 -8.24 4.04
CA ASP A 142 13.23 -8.03 2.80
C ASP A 142 11.70 -8.20 2.94
N ALA A 143 11.15 -8.25 4.16
CA ALA A 143 9.71 -8.27 4.38
C ALA A 143 9.07 -6.90 4.04
N VAL A 144 7.87 -6.92 3.45
CA VAL A 144 7.09 -5.72 3.14
C VAL A 144 6.11 -5.47 4.28
N LEU A 145 6.21 -4.32 4.96
CA LEU A 145 5.40 -3.95 6.14
C LEU A 145 4.50 -2.74 5.86
N ASP A 146 4.23 -2.44 4.59
CA ASP A 146 3.53 -1.21 4.19
C ASP A 146 2.13 -1.16 4.81
N GLY A 147 1.91 -0.21 5.72
CA GLY A 147 0.62 -0.08 6.40
C GLY A 147 0.33 -1.14 7.47
N ALA A 148 1.30 -1.99 7.83
CA ALA A 148 1.14 -2.92 8.95
C ALA A 148 0.99 -2.15 10.27
N PHE A 149 0.04 -2.57 11.12
CA PHE A 149 -0.22 -1.93 12.40
C PHE A 149 0.54 -2.66 13.52
N LEU A 150 1.51 -1.99 14.14
CA LEU A 150 2.41 -2.52 15.18
C LEU A 150 2.36 -1.64 16.47
N PRO A 151 1.35 -1.75 17.34
CA PRO A 151 1.30 -0.98 18.60
C PRO A 151 2.03 -1.61 19.80
N ARG A 152 2.75 -0.73 20.51
CA ARG A 152 3.12 -0.71 21.95
C ARG A 152 3.35 -2.06 22.67
N ARG A 153 4.48 -2.73 22.43
CA ARG A 153 5.13 -3.56 23.49
C ARG A 153 6.61 -3.90 23.33
N ALA A 154 7.38 -3.18 22.52
CA ALA A 154 8.84 -3.27 22.59
C ALA A 154 9.37 -2.63 23.90
N ARG A 155 9.31 -3.37 25.03
CA ARG A 155 9.90 -3.01 26.32
C ARG A 155 11.40 -3.34 26.33
N ARG A 156 12.28 -2.32 26.32
CA ARG A 156 13.61 -2.19 26.99
C ARG A 156 14.33 -0.98 26.37
N ILE A 157 14.81 0.07 27.05
CA ILE A 157 15.02 0.43 28.46
C ILE A 157 14.57 1.90 28.63
N GLU A 158 13.76 2.19 29.64
CA GLU A 158 13.48 3.56 30.09
C GLU A 158 14.78 4.19 30.63
N VAL A 159 15.33 5.19 29.93
CA VAL A 159 16.39 6.04 30.49
C VAL A 159 15.72 7.16 31.30
N TYR A 160 15.35 6.85 32.54
CA TYR A 160 15.13 7.86 33.59
C TYR A 160 15.86 7.44 34.87
N ALA A 161 17.19 7.56 34.88
CA ALA A 161 17.95 7.89 36.11
C ALA A 161 19.41 8.31 35.84
N ASP A 162 20.18 7.61 35.00
CA ASP A 162 21.61 7.92 34.79
C ASP A 162 22.00 7.73 33.32
N ALA A 163 22.00 8.81 32.53
CA ALA A 163 22.40 8.72 31.12
C ALA A 163 23.87 8.26 31.02
N PRO A 164 24.20 7.21 30.25
CA PRO A 164 25.58 6.80 30.05
C PRO A 164 26.40 7.93 29.45
N THR A 165 27.60 8.15 29.99
CA THR A 165 28.52 9.22 29.59
C THR A 165 29.64 8.64 28.72
N ARG A 166 30.52 9.49 28.18
CA ARG A 166 31.72 9.03 27.46
C ARG A 166 32.97 9.30 28.30
N ASP A 167 33.91 8.37 28.31
CA ASP A 167 35.26 8.61 28.85
C ASP A 167 36.11 9.48 27.91
N ASP A 168 37.33 9.81 28.33
CA ASP A 168 38.30 10.62 27.56
C ASP A 168 38.68 9.97 26.21
N ASN A 169 38.45 8.66 26.05
CA ASN A 169 38.70 7.92 24.82
C ASN A 169 37.43 7.74 23.97
N GLY A 170 36.33 8.40 24.34
CA GLY A 170 35.05 8.34 23.63
C GLY A 170 34.27 7.03 23.83
N ARG A 171 34.67 6.16 24.76
CA ARG A 171 33.95 4.91 25.08
C ARG A 171 32.77 5.18 25.99
N LEU A 172 31.69 4.45 25.78
CA LEU A 172 30.47 4.60 26.57
C LEU A 172 30.67 4.00 27.96
N VAL A 173 30.35 4.76 29.01
CA VAL A 173 30.54 4.42 30.42
C VAL A 173 29.23 4.66 31.17
N HIS A 174 28.86 3.73 32.04
CA HIS A 174 27.69 3.84 32.92
C HIS A 174 28.10 3.41 34.33
N GLY A 175 27.76 4.20 35.35
CA GLY A 175 28.14 3.89 36.74
C GLY A 175 29.65 3.83 37.01
N GLY A 176 30.48 4.46 36.16
CA GLY A 176 31.95 4.43 36.28
C GLY A 176 32.65 3.25 35.60
N GLU A 177 31.90 2.32 34.98
CA GLU A 177 32.45 1.19 34.23
C GLU A 177 32.13 1.25 32.74
N LEU A 178 32.92 0.55 31.93
CA LEU A 178 32.70 0.45 30.48
C LEU A 178 31.37 -0.26 30.19
N PHE A 179 30.52 0.41 29.42
CA PHE A 179 29.16 -0.06 29.15
C PHE A 179 29.17 -1.22 28.14
N THR A 180 28.54 -2.32 28.53
CA THR A 180 28.23 -3.47 27.65
C THR A 180 26.72 -3.73 27.72
N GLY A 181 26.04 -3.69 26.59
CA GLY A 181 24.58 -3.82 26.53
C GLY A 181 23.96 -3.03 25.38
N GLU A 182 22.64 -2.90 25.41
CA GLU A 182 21.86 -2.19 24.39
C GLU A 182 21.48 -0.80 24.90
N LEU A 183 21.74 0.21 24.09
CA LEU A 183 21.35 1.60 24.33
C LEU A 183 20.23 1.96 23.36
N VAL A 184 19.09 2.32 23.91
CA VAL A 184 17.90 2.69 23.17
C VAL A 184 17.62 4.18 23.33
N ARG A 185 17.33 4.88 22.24
CA ARG A 185 16.86 6.26 22.24
C ARG A 185 15.48 6.31 21.62
N GLU A 186 14.57 6.96 22.31
CA GLU A 186 13.16 7.08 21.93
C GLU A 186 12.68 8.54 22.04
N ASN A 187 11.63 8.87 21.31
CA ASN A 187 10.90 10.14 21.43
C ASN A 187 9.39 9.86 21.49
N GLY A 188 8.83 9.83 22.70
CA GLY A 188 7.45 9.40 22.93
C GLY A 188 7.29 7.91 22.61
N ASP A 189 6.46 7.60 21.62
CA ASP A 189 6.15 6.22 21.20
C ASP A 189 7.06 5.72 20.05
N ARG A 190 8.15 6.42 19.76
CA ARG A 190 8.96 6.20 18.54
C ARG A 190 10.39 5.82 18.89
N LEU A 191 10.83 4.67 18.38
CA LEU A 191 12.22 4.22 18.42
C LEU A 191 13.07 5.09 17.48
N LEU A 192 14.08 5.76 18.00
CA LEU A 192 14.98 6.63 17.22
C LEU A 192 16.34 5.99 16.97
N SER A 193 16.88 5.30 17.98
CA SER A 193 18.09 4.50 17.80
C SER A 193 18.16 3.31 18.74
N LEU A 194 18.84 2.28 18.26
CA LEU A 194 19.15 1.05 18.98
C LEU A 194 20.62 0.76 18.69
N GLU A 195 21.44 0.85 19.72
CA GLU A 195 22.88 0.67 19.62
C GLU A 195 23.32 -0.46 20.55
N THR A 196 24.17 -1.36 20.09
CA THR A 196 24.77 -2.37 20.95
C THR A 196 26.20 -1.98 21.28
N TYR A 197 26.62 -2.23 22.51
CA TYR A 197 27.94 -1.88 23.02
C TYR A 197 28.59 -3.08 23.71
N GLN A 198 29.91 -3.16 23.57
CA GLN A 198 30.76 -4.11 24.28
C GLN A 198 32.03 -3.39 24.72
N ASP A 199 32.34 -3.43 26.01
CA ASP A 199 33.48 -2.73 26.62
C ASP A 199 33.52 -1.23 26.26
N GLY A 200 32.34 -0.60 26.23
CA GLY A 200 32.16 0.80 25.87
C GLY A 200 32.35 1.11 24.38
N VAL A 201 32.62 0.10 23.55
CA VAL A 201 32.75 0.23 22.09
C VAL A 201 31.44 -0.17 21.41
N ARG A 202 30.94 0.69 20.53
CA ARG A 202 29.72 0.43 19.77
C ARG A 202 29.97 -0.71 18.77
N ARG A 203 29.14 -1.76 18.82
CA ARG A 203 29.19 -2.94 17.95
C ARG A 203 28.22 -2.84 16.79
N SER A 204 27.01 -2.36 17.04
CA SER A 204 26.02 -2.08 15.99
C SER A 204 25.23 -0.82 16.32
N ALA A 205 24.65 -0.21 15.29
CA ALA A 205 23.82 0.98 15.44
C ALA A 205 22.72 0.94 14.38
N ARG A 206 21.49 0.78 14.81
CA ARG A 206 20.30 1.01 14.01
C ARG A 206 19.69 2.35 14.40
N THR A 207 19.29 3.12 13.42
CA THR A 207 18.61 4.40 13.62
C THR A 207 17.37 4.44 12.74
N TRP A 208 16.35 5.16 13.17
CA TRP A 208 15.08 5.29 12.46
C TRP A 208 14.71 6.77 12.31
N TYR A 209 13.91 7.07 11.30
CA TYR A 209 13.23 8.36 11.18
C TYR A 209 12.07 8.47 12.16
N ASP A 210 11.60 9.68 12.41
CA ASP A 210 10.36 9.91 13.17
C ASP A 210 9.15 9.19 12.54
N SER A 211 9.21 8.83 11.26
CA SER A 211 8.19 8.02 10.57
C SER A 211 8.22 6.54 10.94
N GLY A 212 9.22 6.06 11.69
CA GLY A 212 9.40 4.64 12.02
C GLY A 212 10.17 3.84 10.96
N ILE A 213 10.58 4.48 9.85
CA ILE A 213 11.37 3.86 8.79
C ILE A 213 12.83 3.75 9.23
N LEU A 214 13.44 2.58 9.00
CA LEU A 214 14.87 2.36 9.25
C LEU A 214 15.66 3.41 8.45
N ARG A 215 16.55 4.13 9.12
CA ARG A 215 17.39 5.20 8.55
C ARG A 215 18.80 4.68 8.26
N SER A 216 19.33 3.85 9.15
CA SER A 216 20.61 3.19 8.97
C SER A 216 20.69 1.98 9.89
N ASP A 217 21.41 0.95 9.47
CA ASP A 217 21.68 -0.27 10.24
C ASP A 217 23.18 -0.44 10.56
N GLY A 218 23.98 0.58 10.24
CA GLY A 218 25.43 0.58 10.36
C GLY A 218 26.18 0.16 9.10
N THR A 219 25.50 -0.44 8.11
CA THR A 219 26.10 -0.89 6.84
C THR A 219 25.49 -0.21 5.62
N LYS A 220 24.19 0.07 5.68
CA LYS A 220 23.42 0.77 4.66
C LYS A 220 22.69 1.95 5.27
N ARG A 221 22.22 2.83 4.40
CA ARG A 221 21.33 3.93 4.74
C ARG A 221 20.07 3.79 3.92
N TRP A 222 18.99 4.32 4.46
CA TRP A 222 17.67 4.28 3.87
C TRP A 222 17.10 5.68 3.86
N HIS A 223 16.31 5.95 2.84
CA HIS A 223 15.55 7.17 2.71
C HIS A 223 14.35 7.16 3.68
N PRO A 224 13.79 8.33 4.05
CA PRO A 224 12.59 8.41 4.88
C PRO A 224 11.32 7.77 4.28
N ASN A 225 11.40 7.26 3.05
CA ASN A 225 10.35 6.56 2.30
C ASN A 225 10.56 5.03 2.24
N GLY A 226 11.59 4.49 2.92
CA GLY A 226 11.84 3.04 3.02
C GLY A 226 12.81 2.46 1.98
N MET A 227 13.21 3.23 0.96
CA MET A 227 14.15 2.74 -0.05
C MET A 227 15.61 2.78 0.43
N PRO A 228 16.46 1.79 0.10
CA PRO A 228 17.89 1.84 0.38
C PRO A 228 18.57 2.92 -0.47
N ALA A 229 19.39 3.76 0.16
CA ALA A 229 20.20 4.75 -0.53
C ALA A 229 21.31 4.03 -1.34
N GLU A 230 21.32 4.22 -2.66
CA GLU A 230 22.30 3.56 -3.52
C GLU A 230 23.68 4.22 -3.42
N ASN A 231 24.71 3.45 -3.76
CA ASN A 231 26.12 3.83 -3.64
C ASN A 231 26.43 5.08 -4.48
N GLY A 232 26.37 6.25 -3.84
CA GLY A 232 26.57 7.56 -4.47
C GLY A 232 25.80 8.70 -3.80
N ASP A 233 24.72 8.40 -3.06
CA ASP A 233 23.83 9.38 -2.43
C ASP A 233 24.31 9.88 -1.05
N GLY A 234 25.61 10.12 -0.94
CA GLY A 234 26.24 10.47 0.32
C GLY A 234 26.23 11.98 0.58
N CYS A 235 25.14 12.58 1.06
CA CYS A 235 25.15 13.91 1.70
C CYS A 235 23.84 14.18 2.47
N TRP A 236 23.69 13.72 3.72
CA TRP A 236 22.56 14.11 4.59
C TRP A 236 23.00 14.30 6.05
N ASP A 237 22.57 15.38 6.70
CA ASP A 237 22.88 15.72 8.09
C ASP A 237 21.99 14.97 9.12
N GLU A 238 22.25 15.19 10.41
CA GLU A 238 21.58 14.52 11.53
C GLU A 238 20.05 14.73 11.55
N ARG A 239 19.54 15.75 10.87
CA ARG A 239 18.12 16.09 10.74
C ARG A 239 17.52 15.71 9.38
N GLY A 240 18.26 14.98 8.55
CA GLY A 240 17.80 14.55 7.22
C GLY A 240 17.84 15.64 6.16
N ARG A 241 18.70 16.66 6.29
CA ARG A 241 18.90 17.70 5.25
C ARG A 241 20.13 17.41 4.39
N PRO A 242 20.12 17.72 3.09
CA PRO A 242 21.29 17.50 2.27
C PRO A 242 22.44 18.47 2.62
N THR A 243 23.68 17.99 2.69
CA THR A 243 24.83 18.77 3.20
C THR A 243 25.59 19.61 2.16
N THR A 244 25.22 19.60 0.88
CA THR A 244 25.91 20.38 -0.16
C THR A 244 25.22 21.71 -0.43
N ARG A 245 25.58 22.74 0.35
CA ARG A 245 25.26 24.14 0.05
C ARG A 245 26.27 24.69 -0.96
N VAL A 246 25.84 24.98 -2.20
CA VAL A 246 26.67 25.69 -3.19
C VAL A 246 26.20 27.14 -3.30
N ASP A 247 26.84 28.04 -2.56
CA ASP A 247 26.69 29.50 -2.72
C ASP A 247 27.46 29.95 -3.97
N ARG A 248 26.83 29.95 -5.16
CA ARG A 248 27.36 30.66 -6.35
C ARG A 248 26.21 31.35 -7.11
N THR A 249 26.46 32.57 -7.57
CA THR A 249 25.51 33.41 -8.34
C THR A 249 25.03 32.68 -9.60
N ARG A 250 23.72 32.37 -9.63
CA ARG A 250 23.01 31.63 -10.68
C ARG A 250 22.38 32.57 -11.71
N THR A 251 22.37 32.15 -12.97
CA THR A 251 21.57 32.76 -14.04
C THR A 251 20.86 31.65 -14.83
N THR A 252 19.53 31.72 -14.88
CA THR A 252 18.71 30.88 -15.76
C THR A 252 18.50 31.66 -17.06
N GLN A 253 18.92 31.10 -18.19
CA GLN A 253 18.75 31.73 -19.50
C GLN A 253 17.30 31.56 -20.00
N GLU A 254 16.86 32.38 -20.96
CA GLU A 254 15.49 32.33 -21.53
C GLU A 254 15.10 30.97 -22.13
N ASN A 255 16.08 30.13 -22.47
CA ASN A 255 15.89 28.76 -22.96
C ASN A 255 15.76 27.70 -21.85
N GLY A 256 15.67 28.09 -20.58
CA GLY A 256 15.51 27.19 -19.43
C GLY A 256 16.81 26.55 -18.91
N VAL A 257 17.96 26.80 -19.56
CA VAL A 257 19.26 26.25 -19.14
C VAL A 257 19.75 26.93 -17.87
N THR A 258 20.02 26.13 -16.84
CA THR A 258 20.60 26.62 -15.59
C THR A 258 22.12 26.67 -15.71
N SER A 259 22.68 27.87 -15.52
CA SER A 259 24.12 28.10 -15.56
C SER A 259 24.67 28.58 -14.21
N VAL A 260 25.88 28.13 -13.88
CA VAL A 260 26.67 28.62 -12.75
C VAL A 260 27.93 29.27 -13.33
N ALA A 261 28.12 30.57 -13.07
CA ALA A 261 29.22 31.36 -13.62
C ALA A 261 29.33 31.32 -15.17
N GLY A 262 28.19 31.22 -15.87
CA GLY A 262 28.14 31.25 -17.34
C GLY A 262 28.33 29.90 -18.04
N THR A 263 28.58 28.81 -17.31
CA THR A 263 28.64 27.45 -17.85
C THR A 263 27.40 26.62 -17.48
N PRO A 264 26.88 25.77 -18.38
CA PRO A 264 25.79 24.84 -18.06
C PRO A 264 26.15 23.95 -16.87
N PHE A 265 25.22 23.82 -15.93
CA PHE A 265 25.46 23.12 -14.67
C PHE A 265 25.17 21.63 -14.76
N THR A 266 26.12 20.79 -14.33
CA THR A 266 25.94 19.35 -14.14
C THR A 266 26.20 19.03 -12.67
N GLY A 267 25.23 18.43 -11.99
CA GLY A 267 25.26 18.12 -10.57
C GLY A 267 23.89 18.26 -9.91
N GLN A 268 23.82 18.06 -8.60
CA GLN A 268 22.59 18.29 -7.83
C GLN A 268 22.54 19.71 -7.30
N LEU A 269 21.35 20.30 -7.36
CA LEU A 269 21.07 21.62 -6.80
C LEU A 269 19.94 21.52 -5.79
N THR A 270 20.13 22.19 -4.65
CA THR A 270 19.12 22.30 -3.60
C THR A 270 18.55 23.71 -3.58
N GLU A 271 17.24 23.84 -3.72
CA GLU A 271 16.51 25.11 -3.63
C GLU A 271 15.42 24.97 -2.56
N GLY A 272 15.63 25.62 -1.40
CA GLY A 272 14.85 25.35 -0.20
C GLY A 272 15.03 23.89 0.24
N ASP A 273 13.92 23.16 0.34
CA ASP A 273 13.91 21.73 0.66
C ASP A 273 13.75 20.85 -0.60
N THR A 274 13.90 21.40 -1.81
CA THR A 274 13.80 20.63 -3.06
C THR A 274 15.19 20.34 -3.61
N VAL A 275 15.43 19.11 -4.07
CA VAL A 275 16.65 18.68 -4.73
C VAL A 275 16.35 18.31 -6.17
N THR A 276 17.11 18.89 -7.11
CA THR A 276 17.00 18.59 -8.55
C THR A 276 18.37 18.21 -9.09
N SER A 277 18.46 17.07 -9.77
CA SER A 277 19.66 16.68 -10.53
C SER A 277 19.66 17.33 -11.91
N TYR A 278 20.80 17.86 -12.33
CA TYR A 278 21.01 18.49 -13.63
C TYR A 278 22.15 17.81 -14.40
N ARG A 279 21.99 17.73 -15.71
CA ARG A 279 23.05 17.42 -16.69
C ARG A 279 23.01 18.50 -17.77
N ASP A 280 24.15 19.15 -18.01
CA ASP A 280 24.31 20.22 -19.00
C ASP A 280 23.27 21.34 -18.87
N GLY A 281 22.90 21.66 -17.63
CA GLY A 281 21.96 22.71 -17.26
C GLY A 281 20.47 22.35 -17.43
N VAL A 282 20.16 21.09 -17.77
CA VAL A 282 18.79 20.55 -17.92
C VAL A 282 18.50 19.55 -16.80
N PRO A 283 17.29 19.51 -16.20
CA PRO A 283 16.92 18.49 -15.21
C PRO A 283 17.07 17.08 -15.78
N ASP A 284 17.92 16.27 -15.16
CA ASP A 284 18.27 14.93 -15.64
C ASP A 284 18.79 14.12 -14.46
N GLY A 285 18.03 13.11 -14.05
CA GLY A 285 18.24 12.32 -12.85
C GLY A 285 17.18 12.53 -11.77
N PRO A 286 17.45 12.04 -10.54
CA PRO A 286 16.50 12.08 -9.43
C PRO A 286 16.05 13.51 -9.06
N TRP A 287 14.80 13.63 -8.66
CA TRP A 287 14.17 14.85 -8.14
C TRP A 287 13.39 14.56 -6.86
N TRP A 288 13.47 15.48 -5.90
CA TRP A 288 12.85 15.30 -4.59
C TRP A 288 12.40 16.62 -3.97
N SER A 289 11.32 16.59 -3.20
CA SER A 289 10.87 17.64 -2.28
C SER A 289 10.31 17.00 -0.99
N PRO A 290 10.01 17.77 0.08
CA PRO A 290 9.56 17.20 1.36
C PRO A 290 8.32 16.31 1.28
N ASN A 291 7.51 16.49 0.23
CA ASN A 291 6.24 15.80 0.04
C ASN A 291 6.08 15.20 -1.35
N ALA A 292 7.16 15.11 -2.15
CA ALA A 292 7.11 14.46 -3.46
C ALA A 292 8.48 13.92 -3.92
N GLU A 293 8.46 12.89 -4.77
CA GLU A 293 9.64 12.40 -5.46
C GLU A 293 9.32 12.07 -6.92
N GLY A 294 10.37 12.00 -7.73
CA GLY A 294 10.30 11.51 -9.08
C GLY A 294 11.65 11.59 -9.78
N ARG A 295 11.61 11.48 -11.10
CA ARG A 295 12.82 11.52 -11.93
C ARG A 295 12.59 12.30 -13.21
N HIS A 296 13.61 13.03 -13.63
CA HIS A 296 13.65 13.66 -14.93
C HIS A 296 14.64 12.95 -15.86
N GLU A 297 14.36 12.94 -17.16
CA GLU A 297 15.31 12.64 -18.22
C GLU A 297 15.21 13.75 -19.26
N GLN A 298 16.32 14.42 -19.59
CA GLN A 298 16.34 15.52 -20.56
C GLN A 298 15.24 16.58 -20.34
N GLY A 299 14.91 16.86 -19.08
CA GLY A 299 13.93 17.88 -18.70
C GLY A 299 12.47 17.40 -18.65
N VAL A 300 12.16 16.17 -19.07
CA VAL A 300 10.82 15.58 -18.96
C VAL A 300 10.71 14.65 -17.76
N ARG A 301 9.52 14.58 -17.15
CA ARG A 301 9.22 13.64 -16.06
C ARG A 301 9.11 12.23 -16.63
N VAL A 302 9.79 11.27 -16.03
CA VAL A 302 9.72 9.86 -16.46
C VAL A 302 9.55 8.94 -15.27
N GLY A 303 9.00 7.75 -15.49
CA GLY A 303 8.82 6.73 -14.46
C GLY A 303 7.82 7.15 -13.38
N GLU A 304 7.98 6.61 -12.18
CA GLU A 304 7.05 6.84 -11.08
C GLU A 304 7.32 8.16 -10.37
N TRP A 305 6.23 8.87 -10.07
CA TRP A 305 6.21 10.11 -9.32
C TRP A 305 5.23 9.97 -8.16
N ARG A 306 5.71 10.18 -6.93
CA ARG A 306 4.90 10.02 -5.72
C ARG A 306 4.74 11.35 -4.99
N ARG A 307 3.59 11.53 -4.34
CA ARG A 307 3.36 12.59 -3.33
C ARG A 307 2.81 11.98 -2.06
N TRP A 308 3.08 12.62 -0.93
CA TRP A 308 2.63 12.16 0.38
C TRP A 308 1.74 13.17 1.11
N HIS A 309 0.86 12.65 1.97
CA HIS A 309 0.16 13.39 3.01
C HIS A 309 1.13 13.71 4.16
N ALA A 310 0.76 14.66 5.02
CA ALA A 310 1.60 15.07 6.16
C ALA A 310 1.84 13.94 7.19
N ASN A 311 1.01 12.89 7.17
CA ASN A 311 1.15 11.70 8.00
C ASN A 311 2.06 10.62 7.38
N GLY A 312 2.67 10.88 6.23
CA GLY A 312 3.61 9.98 5.55
C GLY A 312 2.96 8.99 4.57
N ARG A 313 1.64 8.93 4.46
CA ARG A 313 0.95 8.07 3.48
C ARG A 313 1.01 8.63 2.07
N VAL A 314 1.04 7.75 1.07
CA VAL A 314 0.99 8.16 -0.34
C VAL A 314 -0.34 8.83 -0.62
N LYS A 315 -0.30 10.05 -1.12
CA LYS A 315 -1.44 10.85 -1.54
C LYS A 315 -1.77 10.63 -3.01
N GLU A 316 -0.73 10.55 -3.84
CA GLU A 316 -0.84 10.43 -5.30
C GLU A 316 0.38 9.70 -5.86
N LEU A 317 0.18 8.75 -6.76
CA LEU A 317 1.20 8.11 -7.59
C LEU A 317 0.84 8.35 -9.05
N THR A 318 1.76 8.91 -9.82
CA THR A 318 1.63 9.06 -11.28
C THR A 318 2.80 8.39 -11.99
N VAL A 319 2.53 7.58 -13.00
CA VAL A 319 3.57 6.94 -13.83
C VAL A 319 3.67 7.68 -15.15
N HIS A 320 4.88 8.03 -15.57
CA HIS A 320 5.17 8.73 -16.82
C HIS A 320 5.98 7.84 -17.79
N ASP A 321 5.65 7.89 -19.08
CA ASP A 321 6.45 7.27 -20.14
C ASP A 321 7.70 8.10 -20.49
N GLN A 322 8.48 7.64 -21.49
CA GLN A 322 9.70 8.32 -21.94
C GLN A 322 9.45 9.68 -22.61
N THR A 323 8.21 9.98 -23.02
CA THR A 323 7.81 11.28 -23.59
C THR A 323 7.32 12.25 -22.52
N GLY A 324 7.11 11.76 -21.30
CA GLY A 324 6.54 12.50 -20.18
C GLY A 324 5.03 12.42 -20.06
N ALA A 325 4.36 11.64 -20.91
CA ALA A 325 2.93 11.40 -20.82
C ALA A 325 2.60 10.50 -19.62
N VAL A 326 1.50 10.79 -18.93
CA VAL A 326 1.07 9.99 -17.77
C VAL A 326 0.40 8.71 -18.29
N THR A 327 0.81 7.55 -17.81
CA THR A 327 0.28 6.21 -18.15
C THR A 327 -0.51 5.57 -17.02
N ARG A 328 -0.34 6.01 -15.77
CA ARG A 328 -1.13 5.54 -14.63
C ARG A 328 -1.26 6.60 -13.55
N ILE A 329 -2.41 6.66 -12.90
CA ILE A 329 -2.70 7.53 -11.76
C ILE A 329 -3.39 6.72 -10.68
N GLN A 330 -2.85 6.79 -9.46
CA GLN A 330 -3.50 6.31 -8.25
C GLN A 330 -3.53 7.43 -7.20
N ARG A 331 -4.61 7.56 -6.44
CA ARG A 331 -4.76 8.55 -5.35
C ARG A 331 -5.40 7.92 -4.14
N TRP A 332 -4.94 8.32 -2.97
CA TRP A 332 -5.45 7.84 -1.69
C TRP A 332 -5.78 9.00 -0.75
N ASP A 333 -6.75 8.79 0.14
CA ASP A 333 -6.98 9.70 1.26
C ASP A 333 -5.90 9.52 2.35
N ASP A 334 -5.94 10.36 3.38
CA ASP A 334 -5.02 10.29 4.51
C ASP A 334 -5.26 9.07 5.42
N ALA A 335 -6.41 8.40 5.26
CA ALA A 335 -6.75 7.13 5.90
C ALA A 335 -6.21 5.90 5.13
N GLY A 336 -5.66 6.08 3.92
CA GLY A 336 -5.06 5.03 3.09
C GLY A 336 -6.05 4.36 2.14
N PHE A 337 -7.29 4.85 2.04
CA PHE A 337 -8.28 4.35 1.10
C PHE A 337 -8.00 4.90 -0.29
N LEU A 338 -7.99 4.00 -1.27
CA LEU A 338 -7.83 4.35 -2.68
C LEU A 338 -9.06 5.11 -3.19
N LEU A 339 -8.86 6.38 -3.52
CA LEU A 339 -9.88 7.29 -4.02
C LEU A 339 -10.03 7.21 -5.55
N ASP A 340 -8.94 6.95 -6.25
CA ASP A 340 -8.85 7.02 -7.70
C ASP A 340 -7.77 6.05 -8.16
N GLU A 341 -8.09 5.13 -9.05
CA GLU A 341 -7.10 4.31 -9.76
C GLU A 341 -7.53 4.20 -11.21
N ARG A 342 -6.66 4.65 -12.09
CA ARG A 342 -6.84 4.53 -13.53
C ARG A 342 -5.50 4.44 -14.22
N GLU A 343 -5.44 3.66 -15.30
CA GLU A 343 -4.41 3.87 -16.31
C GLU A 343 -4.75 5.19 -17.03
N ALA A 344 -3.77 6.09 -17.13
CA ALA A 344 -3.92 7.33 -17.89
C ALA A 344 -3.69 6.99 -19.37
N PRO A 345 -4.48 7.57 -20.29
CA PRO A 345 -4.71 6.94 -21.58
C PRO A 345 -3.49 7.10 -22.48
N ALA A 346 -2.87 5.97 -22.83
CA ALA A 346 -2.35 5.79 -24.17
C ALA A 346 -3.43 4.99 -24.92
N ASP A 347 -4.39 5.71 -25.52
CA ASP A 347 -5.57 5.16 -26.19
C ASP A 347 -6.35 4.14 -25.35
N GLU A 348 -7.26 4.62 -24.47
CA GLU A 348 -8.29 3.75 -23.89
C GLU A 348 -9.10 3.15 -25.05
N PRO A 349 -9.17 1.82 -25.25
CA PRO A 349 -10.15 1.28 -26.18
C PRO A 349 -11.53 1.74 -25.68
N PRO A 350 -12.44 2.16 -26.58
CA PRO A 350 -13.72 2.72 -26.16
C PRO A 350 -14.39 1.73 -25.21
N LEU A 351 -14.90 2.24 -24.09
CA LEU A 351 -15.71 1.46 -23.17
C LEU A 351 -16.75 0.68 -24.00
N PRO A 352 -16.98 -0.61 -23.69
CA PRO A 352 -17.99 -1.37 -24.40
C PRO A 352 -19.31 -0.62 -24.28
N ARG A 353 -19.88 -0.27 -25.43
CA ARG A 353 -21.12 0.47 -25.52
C ARG A 353 -22.26 -0.51 -25.71
N ILE A 354 -23.25 -0.43 -24.84
CA ILE A 354 -24.47 -1.21 -24.94
C ILE A 354 -25.66 -0.28 -25.14
N ASP A 355 -26.61 -0.72 -25.95
CA ASP A 355 -27.89 -0.05 -26.14
C ASP A 355 -28.96 -0.83 -25.36
N LEU A 356 -29.59 -0.18 -24.39
CA LEU A 356 -30.61 -0.75 -23.52
C LEU A 356 -31.94 -0.03 -23.76
N GLN A 357 -33.03 -0.77 -23.86
CA GLN A 357 -34.36 -0.18 -23.74
C GLN A 357 -34.65 0.06 -22.25
N VAL A 358 -35.34 1.14 -21.91
CA VAL A 358 -35.68 1.44 -20.51
C VAL A 358 -36.45 0.29 -19.83
N SER A 359 -37.20 -0.48 -20.62
CA SER A 359 -37.94 -1.68 -20.18
C SER A 359 -37.07 -2.92 -19.95
N THR A 360 -35.83 -2.93 -20.41
CA THR A 360 -34.89 -4.06 -20.31
C THR A 360 -33.71 -3.78 -19.38
N VAL A 361 -33.75 -2.66 -18.65
CA VAL A 361 -32.70 -2.33 -17.68
C VAL A 361 -32.91 -3.19 -16.43
N GLU A 362 -31.94 -4.05 -16.14
CA GLU A 362 -31.95 -4.90 -14.96
C GLU A 362 -31.11 -4.26 -13.86
N TRP A 363 -31.67 -4.16 -12.66
CA TRP A 363 -30.99 -3.64 -11.48
C TRP A 363 -30.90 -4.72 -10.41
N ASP A 364 -29.82 -4.75 -9.64
CA ASP A 364 -29.75 -5.56 -8.42
C ASP A 364 -30.41 -4.85 -7.21
N ASP A 365 -30.48 -5.56 -6.08
CA ASP A 365 -31.04 -5.04 -4.81
C ASP A 365 -30.30 -3.81 -4.26
N GLY A 366 -29.11 -3.50 -4.79
CA GLY A 366 -28.29 -2.34 -4.48
C GLY A 366 -28.39 -1.21 -5.51
N ALA A 367 -29.36 -1.26 -6.43
CA ALA A 367 -29.52 -0.31 -7.54
C ALA A 367 -28.28 -0.24 -8.46
N ARG A 368 -27.61 -1.38 -8.69
CA ARG A 368 -26.53 -1.51 -9.68
C ARG A 368 -27.04 -2.09 -10.98
N LEU A 369 -26.60 -1.53 -12.10
CA LEU A 369 -26.94 -2.00 -13.42
C LEU A 369 -26.32 -3.37 -13.68
N ARG A 370 -27.14 -4.35 -14.06
CA ARG A 370 -26.71 -5.66 -14.52
C ARG A 370 -26.88 -5.81 -16.03
N HIS A 371 -25.96 -6.54 -16.63
CA HIS A 371 -26.03 -6.99 -18.01
C HIS A 371 -25.49 -8.42 -18.07
N ASP A 372 -26.20 -9.33 -18.73
CA ASP A 372 -25.89 -10.77 -18.79
C ASP A 372 -25.61 -11.40 -17.41
N GLY A 373 -26.42 -11.03 -16.42
CA GLY A 373 -26.29 -11.56 -15.07
C GLY A 373 -25.06 -11.08 -14.30
N HIS A 374 -24.36 -10.03 -14.73
CA HIS A 374 -23.19 -9.47 -14.02
C HIS A 374 -23.29 -7.95 -13.90
N ALA A 375 -22.57 -7.34 -12.95
CA ALA A 375 -22.54 -5.88 -12.81
C ALA A 375 -21.82 -5.24 -14.02
N PHE A 376 -22.48 -4.28 -14.67
CA PHE A 376 -22.03 -3.74 -15.96
C PHE A 376 -20.90 -2.71 -15.82
N THR A 377 -19.90 -2.77 -16.70
CA THR A 377 -18.86 -1.75 -16.84
C THR A 377 -18.77 -1.33 -18.30
N GLY A 378 -19.06 -0.08 -18.61
CA GLY A 378 -19.11 0.43 -19.98
C GLY A 378 -20.00 1.67 -20.14
N GLU A 379 -20.28 2.06 -21.38
CA GLU A 379 -21.26 3.10 -21.69
C GLU A 379 -22.62 2.47 -22.00
N ALA A 380 -23.65 2.85 -21.26
CA ALA A 380 -25.01 2.45 -21.56
C ALA A 380 -25.76 3.61 -22.23
N VAL A 381 -26.24 3.36 -23.43
CA VAL A 381 -27.24 4.21 -24.10
C VAL A 381 -28.60 3.69 -23.71
N ILE A 382 -29.37 4.51 -23.03
CA ILE A 382 -30.71 4.13 -22.59
C ILE A 382 -31.71 4.77 -23.53
N HIS A 383 -32.47 3.92 -24.21
CA HIS A 383 -33.55 4.30 -25.10
C HIS A 383 -34.87 4.33 -24.34
N GLY A 384 -35.67 5.38 -24.57
CA GLY A 384 -37.04 5.43 -24.06
C GLY A 384 -37.99 4.54 -24.87
N TYR A 385 -39.28 4.54 -24.49
CA TYR A 385 -40.27 3.63 -25.08
C TYR A 385 -40.50 3.85 -26.58
N SER A 386 -40.24 5.04 -27.11
CA SER A 386 -40.33 5.35 -28.53
C SER A 386 -39.01 5.15 -29.29
N GLY A 387 -37.96 4.65 -28.62
CA GLY A 387 -36.66 4.33 -29.21
C GLY A 387 -35.67 5.50 -29.27
N GLU A 388 -36.06 6.68 -28.81
CA GLU A 388 -35.21 7.85 -28.65
C GLU A 388 -34.16 7.64 -27.56
N VAL A 389 -32.97 8.23 -27.71
CA VAL A 389 -31.94 8.20 -26.68
C VAL A 389 -32.34 9.15 -25.56
N THR A 390 -32.62 8.60 -24.39
CA THR A 390 -33.01 9.38 -23.20
C THR A 390 -31.83 9.62 -22.26
N SER A 391 -30.85 8.72 -22.25
CA SER A 391 -29.66 8.86 -21.42
C SER A 391 -28.43 8.18 -22.02
N LEU A 392 -27.27 8.74 -21.73
CA LEU A 392 -25.95 8.14 -21.95
C LEU A 392 -25.24 8.20 -20.61
N VAL A 393 -24.95 7.03 -20.06
CA VAL A 393 -24.45 6.90 -18.70
C VAL A 393 -23.25 5.98 -18.70
N THR A 394 -22.17 6.41 -18.06
CA THR A 394 -21.01 5.55 -17.82
C THR A 394 -21.17 4.79 -16.52
N TYR A 395 -21.02 3.46 -16.59
CA TYR A 395 -21.05 2.58 -15.43
C TYR A 395 -19.69 1.93 -15.20
N ARG A 396 -19.32 1.77 -13.92
CA ARG A 396 -18.23 0.90 -13.48
C ARG A 396 -18.74 0.01 -12.36
N TYR A 397 -18.59 -1.30 -12.52
CA TYR A 397 -19.08 -2.31 -11.58
C TYR A 397 -20.58 -2.14 -11.23
N GLY A 398 -21.38 -1.77 -12.22
CA GLY A 398 -22.83 -1.53 -12.13
C GLY A 398 -23.21 -0.21 -11.47
N LEU A 399 -22.27 0.61 -11.00
CA LEU A 399 -22.53 1.93 -10.42
C LEU A 399 -22.24 3.03 -11.43
N GLU A 400 -23.01 4.10 -11.39
CA GLU A 400 -22.72 5.31 -12.20
C GLU A 400 -21.37 5.90 -11.77
N ASP A 401 -20.43 5.93 -12.71
CA ASP A 401 -19.07 6.39 -12.47
C ASP A 401 -18.44 6.92 -13.77
N GLY A 402 -18.71 8.18 -14.04
CA GLY A 402 -18.30 8.90 -15.24
C GLY A 402 -19.32 9.96 -15.67
N PRO A 403 -19.26 10.43 -16.93
CA PRO A 403 -20.22 11.37 -17.46
C PRO A 403 -21.62 10.74 -17.56
N ARG A 404 -22.63 11.54 -17.22
CA ARG A 404 -24.05 11.28 -17.45
C ARG A 404 -24.64 12.42 -18.25
N ARG A 405 -25.30 12.08 -19.35
CA ARG A 405 -26.06 13.00 -20.17
C ARG A 405 -27.46 12.47 -20.35
N GLU A 406 -28.43 13.36 -20.25
CA GLU A 406 -29.83 13.05 -20.48
C GLU A 406 -30.40 14.01 -21.50
N TRP A 407 -31.37 13.51 -22.26
CA TRP A 407 -32.11 14.28 -23.24
C TRP A 407 -33.62 14.17 -23.00
N TYR A 408 -34.34 15.19 -23.42
CA TYR A 408 -35.77 15.12 -23.62
C TYR A 408 -36.10 14.24 -24.84
N GLU A 409 -37.35 13.84 -24.99
CA GLU A 409 -37.79 12.97 -26.10
C GLU A 409 -37.53 13.59 -27.48
N ASP A 410 -37.49 14.92 -27.56
CA ASP A 410 -37.18 15.68 -28.78
C ASP A 410 -35.68 15.81 -29.08
N GLY A 411 -34.82 15.21 -28.25
CA GLY A 411 -33.36 15.26 -28.36
C GLY A 411 -32.72 16.52 -27.77
N THR A 412 -33.49 17.42 -27.16
CA THR A 412 -32.94 18.58 -26.44
C THR A 412 -32.19 18.11 -25.19
N PRO A 413 -30.97 18.63 -24.89
CA PRO A 413 -30.28 18.31 -23.65
C PRO A 413 -31.17 18.61 -22.45
N LYS A 414 -31.23 17.68 -21.49
CA LYS A 414 -32.00 17.80 -20.26
C LYS A 414 -31.08 18.01 -19.06
N SER A 415 -30.06 17.16 -18.95
CA SER A 415 -29.06 17.27 -17.89
C SER A 415 -27.70 16.75 -18.35
N GLU A 416 -26.64 17.27 -17.76
CA GLU A 416 -25.26 16.84 -17.95
C GLU A 416 -24.54 16.98 -16.62
N LEU A 417 -23.98 15.88 -16.14
CA LEU A 417 -23.29 15.85 -14.86
C LEU A 417 -22.22 14.76 -14.86
N THR A 418 -21.34 14.81 -13.88
CA THR A 418 -20.37 13.73 -13.64
C THR A 418 -20.71 13.05 -12.33
N VAL A 419 -20.83 11.73 -12.36
CA VAL A 419 -20.98 10.90 -11.15
C VAL A 419 -19.65 10.22 -10.89
N ARG A 420 -19.24 10.14 -9.63
CA ARG A 420 -18.12 9.31 -9.18
C ARG A 420 -18.61 8.41 -8.06
N ARG A 421 -18.49 7.10 -8.23
CA ARG A 421 -18.93 6.09 -7.26
C ARG A 421 -20.38 6.33 -6.75
N GLY A 422 -21.31 6.69 -7.66
CA GLY A 422 -22.71 6.98 -7.33
C GLY A 422 -22.98 8.38 -6.74
N VAL A 423 -21.97 9.23 -6.59
CA VAL A 423 -22.10 10.60 -6.05
C VAL A 423 -21.83 11.64 -7.14
N ILE A 424 -22.69 12.65 -7.27
CA ILE A 424 -22.48 13.73 -8.23
C ILE A 424 -21.27 14.57 -7.80
N THR A 425 -20.32 14.78 -8.69
CA THR A 425 -19.11 15.59 -8.43
C THR A 425 -18.87 16.60 -9.54
N GLY A 426 -18.34 17.77 -9.18
CA GLY A 426 -18.05 18.82 -10.14
C GLY A 426 -19.31 19.50 -10.70
N PRO A 427 -19.26 20.03 -11.94
CA PRO A 427 -20.38 20.76 -12.52
C PRO A 427 -21.50 19.82 -12.97
N ALA A 428 -22.72 20.18 -12.60
CA ALA A 428 -23.96 19.60 -13.10
C ALA A 428 -24.82 20.71 -13.71
N ARG A 429 -25.28 20.50 -14.93
CA ARG A 429 -26.08 21.45 -15.70
C ARG A 429 -27.42 20.84 -16.02
N ASP A 430 -28.46 21.66 -15.89
CA ASP A 430 -29.82 21.31 -16.27
C ASP A 430 -30.30 22.34 -17.31
N TRP A 431 -31.01 21.89 -18.33
CA TRP A 431 -31.55 22.71 -19.40
C TRP A 431 -33.08 22.66 -19.39
N HIS A 432 -33.70 23.74 -19.86
CA HIS A 432 -35.12 23.77 -20.16
C HIS A 432 -35.41 22.99 -21.45
N PRO A 433 -36.67 22.52 -21.65
CA PRO A 433 -37.07 21.89 -22.91
C PRO A 433 -36.88 22.75 -24.16
N ASP A 434 -36.73 24.07 -24.01
CA ASP A 434 -36.44 24.99 -25.12
C ASP A 434 -34.94 25.13 -25.44
N GLY A 435 -34.09 24.35 -24.76
CA GLY A 435 -32.64 24.31 -24.95
C GLY A 435 -31.86 25.39 -24.21
N ARG A 436 -32.51 26.28 -23.45
CA ARG A 436 -31.81 27.25 -22.60
C ARG A 436 -31.28 26.58 -21.34
N LEU A 437 -30.05 26.89 -20.94
CA LEU A 437 -29.52 26.46 -19.65
C LEU A 437 -30.43 27.00 -18.55
N ALA A 438 -30.99 26.12 -17.73
CA ALA A 438 -31.90 26.47 -16.63
C ALA A 438 -31.13 26.69 -15.34
N ARG A 439 -30.14 25.82 -15.11
CA ARG A 439 -29.41 25.79 -13.86
C ARG A 439 -28.01 25.17 -14.03
N GLU A 440 -27.05 25.70 -13.28
CA GLU A 440 -25.75 25.08 -13.06
C GLU A 440 -25.51 24.91 -11.55
N ARG A 441 -25.10 23.72 -11.13
CA ARG A 441 -24.75 23.35 -9.77
C ARG A 441 -23.32 22.85 -9.75
N ILE A 442 -22.53 23.22 -8.74
CA ILE A 442 -21.17 22.74 -8.53
C ILE A 442 -21.17 21.91 -7.26
N PHE A 443 -20.77 20.65 -7.36
CA PHE A 443 -20.64 19.73 -6.24
C PHE A 443 -19.17 19.52 -5.88
N ASP A 444 -18.88 19.40 -4.58
CA ASP A 444 -17.57 18.98 -4.10
C ASP A 444 -17.34 17.47 -4.33
N GLU A 445 -16.15 16.98 -3.98
CA GLU A 445 -15.78 15.56 -4.15
C GLU A 445 -16.60 14.61 -3.27
N ARG A 446 -17.33 15.13 -2.28
CA ARG A 446 -18.21 14.37 -1.37
C ARG A 446 -19.68 14.47 -1.77
N GLY A 447 -20.00 15.16 -2.87
CA GLY A 447 -21.37 15.36 -3.35
C GLY A 447 -22.15 16.46 -2.65
N ASN A 448 -21.48 17.31 -1.86
CA ASN A 448 -22.15 18.47 -1.28
C ASN A 448 -22.23 19.59 -2.30
N LEU A 449 -23.39 20.25 -2.35
CA LEU A 449 -23.60 21.41 -3.21
C LEU A 449 -22.74 22.58 -2.72
N ALA A 450 -21.73 22.95 -3.49
CA ALA A 450 -20.83 24.06 -3.20
C ALA A 450 -21.34 25.39 -3.78
N ALA A 451 -22.00 25.35 -4.95
CA ALA A 451 -22.59 26.54 -5.57
C ALA A 451 -23.76 26.17 -6.49
N GLU A 452 -24.73 27.07 -6.63
CA GLU A 452 -25.85 26.94 -7.56
C GLU A 452 -26.13 28.28 -8.24
N ARG A 453 -26.39 28.25 -9.54
CA ARG A 453 -26.77 29.40 -10.36
C ARG A 453 -27.98 29.05 -11.19
N HIS A 454 -28.99 29.90 -11.15
CA HIS A 454 -30.17 29.81 -11.99
C HIS A 454 -30.06 30.78 -13.16
N PHE A 455 -30.61 30.37 -14.29
CA PHE A 455 -30.63 31.13 -15.53
C PHE A 455 -32.08 31.27 -16.01
N PRO A 456 -32.47 32.44 -16.54
CA PRO A 456 -33.85 32.76 -16.89
C PRO A 456 -34.34 32.26 -18.26
#